data_AF-A0A1C7FH05-F1
#
_entry.id   AF-A0A1C7FH05-F1
#
_cell.length_a   1.000
_cell.length_b   1.000
_cell.length_c   1.000
_cell.angle_alpha   90.00
_cell.angle_beta   90.00
_cell.angle_gamma   90.00
#
_symmetry.space_group_name_H-M   'P 1'
#
loop_
_entity.id
_entity.type
_entity.pdbx_description
1 polymer ?
#
loop_
_entity_poly.entity_id
_entity_poly.type
_entity_poly.pdbx_seq_one_letter_code
_entity_poly.pdbx_strand_id
1 'polypeptide(L)'
;MWLIGAPIANAMEWLNNWLAGLAGSGKIILGTVLGAMTAFDMGGPINKVATLFAQSQVNTQPWLMGGVGIAICTPPLGMALATLFSPKKFKREEREAGKAAGIMGMIGISEGAIPFAAADPARVIPAIVAGGIVGNVTGFMFHVINHAPWGGWIVLPVVDGKLGYIIGTLVGAMTTAAIVILLKKTVNEDEHSSNVLHFGAVEGEGEAEVLAVTSCPSGVAHTFLAAKSLEKAAQALGVKIKVETQGANGINNRITAKDVEKARFVIFAHDVAIKDPERFNNIKIIDVCTKDAMLSAAALLKSKA
;
A
#
# COMPACT_ATOMS: atom_id res chain seq x y z
N MET A 1 -3.11 7.06 28.74
CA MET A 1 -1.89 7.12 27.88
C MET A 1 -0.60 6.71 28.60
N TRP A 2 -0.47 6.86 29.93
CA TRP A 2 0.74 6.49 30.69
C TRP A 2 1.11 4.99 30.67
N LEU A 3 0.14 4.07 30.56
CA LEU A 3 0.40 2.62 30.64
C LEU A 3 1.19 2.04 29.43
N ILE A 4 0.99 2.60 28.23
CA ILE A 4 1.63 2.13 26.99
C ILE A 4 2.79 3.06 26.61
N GLY A 5 2.68 4.36 26.91
CA GLY A 5 3.70 5.35 26.55
C GLY A 5 5.02 5.19 27.31
N ALA A 6 4.98 4.94 28.62
CA ALA A 6 6.19 4.86 29.43
C ALA A 6 7.09 3.65 29.06
N PRO A 7 6.56 2.43 28.83
CA PRO A 7 7.38 1.32 28.34
C PRO A 7 8.02 1.59 26.97
N ILE A 8 7.28 2.22 26.05
CA ILE A 8 7.80 2.57 24.72
C ILE A 8 8.89 3.62 24.85
N ALA A 9 8.67 4.70 25.60
CA ALA A 9 9.67 5.76 25.81
C ALA A 9 10.98 5.20 26.39
N ASN A 10 10.88 4.35 27.42
CA ASN A 10 12.06 3.70 28.02
C ASN A 10 12.80 2.81 27.01
N ALA A 11 12.08 2.08 26.16
CA ALA A 11 12.70 1.27 25.11
C ALA A 11 13.42 2.12 24.05
N MET A 12 12.83 3.26 23.67
CA MET A 12 13.43 4.20 22.71
C MET A 12 14.68 4.86 23.31
N GLU A 13 14.64 5.26 24.58
CA GLU A 13 15.78 5.84 25.29
C GLU A 13 16.93 4.82 25.46
N TRP A 14 16.59 3.57 25.79
CA TRP A 14 17.56 2.48 25.83
C TRP A 14 18.24 2.26 24.47
N LEU A 15 17.47 2.21 23.37
CA LEU A 15 18.00 2.08 22.01
C LEU A 15 18.92 3.25 21.66
N ASN A 16 18.54 4.48 22.03
CA ASN A 16 19.33 5.68 21.77
C ASN A 16 20.67 5.65 22.52
N ASN A 17 20.65 5.27 23.81
CA ASN A 17 21.86 5.12 24.62
C ASN A 17 22.77 3.99 24.08
N TRP A 18 22.18 2.91 23.60
CA TRP A 18 22.91 1.82 22.96
C TRP A 18 23.59 2.28 21.67
N LEU A 19 22.89 3.02 20.80
CA LEU A 19 23.46 3.61 19.58
C LEU A 19 24.58 4.62 19.89
N ALA A 20 24.42 5.45 20.92
CA ALA A 20 25.47 6.37 21.37
C ALA A 20 26.73 5.63 21.82
N GLY A 21 26.59 4.48 22.50
CA GLY A 21 27.70 3.60 22.85
C GLY A 21 28.41 2.99 21.64
N LEU A 22 27.70 2.83 20.51
CA LEU A 22 28.26 2.33 19.24
C LEU A 22 28.88 3.42 18.36
N ALA A 23 28.76 4.71 18.71
CA ALA A 23 29.31 5.81 17.91
C ALA A 23 30.84 5.72 17.74
N GLY A 24 31.55 5.11 18.70
CA GLY A 24 32.99 4.80 18.62
C GLY A 24 33.33 3.46 17.97
N SER A 25 32.33 2.68 17.54
CA SER A 25 32.55 1.41 16.83
C SER A 25 32.96 1.63 15.38
N GLY A 26 33.40 0.56 14.70
CA GLY A 26 33.73 0.64 13.28
C GLY A 26 32.54 1.08 12.43
N LYS A 27 32.77 1.99 11.47
CA LYS A 27 31.73 2.54 10.57
C LYS A 27 30.84 1.48 9.92
N ILE A 28 31.39 0.30 9.58
CA ILE A 28 30.64 -0.79 8.97
C ILE A 28 29.58 -1.35 9.94
N ILE A 29 29.95 -1.57 11.21
CA ILE A 29 29.04 -2.12 12.23
C ILE A 29 27.92 -1.11 12.49
N LEU A 30 28.28 0.14 12.77
CA LEU A 30 27.31 1.19 13.03
C LEU A 30 26.38 1.43 11.83
N GLY A 31 26.94 1.48 10.61
CA GLY A 31 26.18 1.66 9.38
C GLY A 31 25.22 0.50 9.12
N THR A 32 25.61 -0.73 9.46
CA THR A 32 24.73 -1.90 9.37
C THR A 32 23.56 -1.79 10.34
N VAL A 33 23.82 -1.49 11.61
CA VAL A 33 22.76 -1.35 12.63
C VAL A 33 21.81 -0.22 12.27
N LEU A 34 22.33 0.98 11.96
CA LEU A 34 21.51 2.13 11.60
C LEU A 34 20.73 1.89 10.31
N GLY A 35 21.37 1.34 9.28
CA GLY A 35 20.70 1.03 8.00
C GLY A 35 19.56 0.03 8.18
N ALA A 36 19.76 -1.01 8.99
CA ALA A 36 18.74 -1.99 9.30
C ALA A 36 17.56 -1.36 10.05
N MET A 37 17.84 -0.62 11.13
CA MET A 37 16.81 0.03 11.96
C MET A 37 16.00 1.04 11.16
N THR A 38 16.66 1.87 10.34
CA THR A 38 15.99 2.86 9.49
C THR A 38 15.05 2.19 8.49
N ALA A 39 15.43 1.08 7.86
CA ALA A 39 14.58 0.45 6.85
C ALA A 39 13.48 -0.46 7.42
N PHE A 40 13.61 -0.95 8.65
CA PHE A 40 12.82 -2.07 9.19
C PHE A 40 11.30 -1.83 9.21
N ASP A 41 10.85 -0.69 9.73
CA ASP A 41 9.42 -0.40 9.96
C ASP A 41 8.92 0.87 9.24
N MET A 42 9.68 1.39 8.26
CA MET A 42 9.26 2.41 7.28
C MET A 42 8.55 3.63 7.90
N GLY A 43 9.12 4.19 8.97
CA GLY A 43 8.57 5.32 9.72
C GLY A 43 7.95 4.94 11.08
N GLY A 44 8.01 3.66 11.45
CA GLY A 44 7.65 3.17 12.77
C GLY A 44 8.65 3.55 13.88
N PRO A 45 8.44 3.03 15.10
CA PRO A 45 9.26 3.39 16.26
C PRO A 45 10.77 3.11 16.10
N ILE A 46 11.15 2.02 15.45
CA ILE A 46 12.56 1.63 15.30
C ILE A 46 13.26 2.57 14.32
N ASN A 47 12.63 2.86 13.18
CA ASN A 47 13.11 3.87 12.24
C ASN A 47 13.24 5.23 12.92
N LYS A 48 12.23 5.67 13.69
CA LYS A 48 12.27 6.97 14.37
C LYS A 48 13.44 7.08 15.35
N VAL A 49 13.78 6.03 16.09
CA VAL A 49 14.97 6.08 16.96
C VAL A 49 16.25 6.25 16.16
N ALA A 50 16.44 5.44 15.11
CA ALA A 50 17.67 5.51 14.30
C ALA A 50 17.80 6.87 13.58
N THR A 51 16.69 7.38 13.05
CA THR A 51 16.68 8.67 12.33
C THR A 51 16.84 9.84 13.28
N LEU A 52 16.17 9.87 14.44
CA LEU A 52 16.33 10.92 15.45
C LEU A 52 17.74 10.92 16.05
N PHE A 53 18.35 9.74 16.26
CA PHE A 53 19.74 9.63 16.70
C PHE A 53 20.71 10.30 15.72
N ALA A 54 20.53 10.10 14.41
CA ALA A 54 21.35 10.77 13.39
C ALA A 54 21.03 12.27 13.27
N GLN A 55 19.74 12.64 13.30
CA GLN A 55 19.29 14.04 13.20
C GLN A 55 19.81 14.90 14.37
N SER A 56 19.74 14.38 15.60
CA SER A 56 20.23 15.08 16.80
C SER A 56 21.74 15.37 16.77
N GLN A 57 22.49 14.64 15.94
CA GLN A 57 23.92 14.78 15.78
C GLN A 57 24.31 15.47 14.47
N VAL A 58 23.37 16.03 13.71
CA VAL A 58 23.69 16.65 12.41
C VAL A 58 24.72 17.78 12.54
N ASN A 59 24.75 18.51 13.66
CA ASN A 59 25.71 19.59 13.89
C ASN A 59 27.10 19.11 14.35
N THR A 60 27.22 17.90 14.90
CA THR A 60 28.46 17.38 15.49
C THR A 60 29.06 16.22 14.69
N GLN A 61 28.23 15.34 14.15
CA GLN A 61 28.57 14.14 13.39
C GLN A 61 27.66 14.01 12.14
N PRO A 62 27.67 14.97 11.21
CA PRO A 62 26.78 14.99 10.03
C PRO A 62 26.95 13.79 9.08
N TRP A 63 28.04 13.04 9.19
CA TRP A 63 28.24 11.80 8.44
C TRP A 63 27.23 10.71 8.83
N LEU A 64 26.73 10.69 10.07
CA LEU A 64 25.66 9.78 10.50
C LEU A 64 24.41 9.99 9.66
N MET A 65 24.05 11.27 9.46
CA MET A 65 22.91 11.64 8.65
C MET A 65 23.15 11.43 7.15
N GLY A 66 24.41 11.40 6.71
CA GLY A 66 24.80 11.01 5.36
C GLY A 66 24.35 9.59 5.00
N GLY A 67 24.71 8.60 5.83
CA GLY A 67 24.31 7.21 5.62
C GLY A 67 22.84 6.93 5.93
N VAL A 68 22.30 7.50 7.03
CA VAL A 68 20.88 7.34 7.37
C VAL A 68 19.97 7.99 6.34
N GLY A 69 20.34 9.15 5.78
CA GLY A 69 19.59 9.82 4.71
C GLY A 69 19.40 8.94 3.47
N ILE A 70 20.43 8.15 3.12
CA ILE A 70 20.37 7.14 2.06
C ILE A 70 19.47 5.96 2.46
N ALA A 71 19.61 5.46 3.68
CA ALA A 71 18.82 4.34 4.18
C ALA A 71 17.31 4.63 4.20
N ILE A 72 16.90 5.86 4.50
CA ILE A 72 15.48 6.28 4.54
C ILE A 72 14.80 6.13 3.18
N CYS A 73 15.46 6.58 2.10
CA CYS A 73 14.86 6.56 0.76
C CYS A 73 15.04 5.23 0.03
N THR A 74 15.92 4.35 0.51
CA THR A 74 16.24 3.07 -0.14
C THR A 74 15.03 2.11 -0.25
N PRO A 75 14.20 1.88 0.79
CA PRO A 75 13.03 1.02 0.71
C PRO A 75 12.05 1.40 -0.42
N PRO A 76 11.49 2.64 -0.46
CA PRO A 76 10.51 3.01 -1.48
C PRO A 76 11.12 3.06 -2.89
N LEU A 77 12.37 3.52 -3.04
CA LEU A 77 13.05 3.51 -4.34
C LEU A 77 13.30 2.08 -4.83
N GLY A 78 13.72 1.19 -3.95
CA GLY A 78 13.92 -0.21 -4.26
C GLY A 78 12.64 -0.91 -4.70
N MET A 79 11.51 -0.62 -4.04
CA MET A 79 10.21 -1.15 -4.46
C MET A 79 9.77 -0.60 -5.82
N ALA A 80 9.97 0.70 -6.07
CA ALA A 80 9.69 1.32 -7.37
C ALA A 80 10.53 0.68 -8.49
N LEU A 81 11.82 0.42 -8.25
CA LEU A 81 12.69 -0.28 -9.20
C LEU A 81 12.25 -1.73 -9.39
N ALA A 82 11.85 -2.42 -8.32
CA ALA A 82 11.39 -3.80 -8.41
C ALA A 82 10.15 -3.94 -9.30
N THR A 83 9.18 -3.02 -9.16
CA THR A 83 7.97 -3.02 -9.99
C THR A 83 8.25 -2.63 -11.43
N LEU A 84 9.24 -1.76 -11.67
CA LEU A 84 9.67 -1.37 -13.01
C LEU A 84 10.39 -2.52 -13.74
N PHE A 85 11.30 -3.22 -13.06
CA PHE A 85 12.13 -4.27 -13.69
C PHE A 85 11.43 -5.62 -13.82
N SER A 86 10.51 -5.96 -12.92
CA SER A 86 9.81 -7.25 -12.95
C SER A 86 8.30 -7.08 -12.74
N PRO A 87 7.60 -6.34 -13.63
CA PRO A 87 6.18 -6.01 -13.45
C PRO A 87 5.31 -7.27 -13.28
N LYS A 88 5.65 -8.38 -13.94
CA LYS A 88 4.95 -9.68 -13.84
C LYS A 88 4.94 -10.30 -12.42
N LYS A 89 5.80 -9.83 -11.50
CA LYS A 89 5.84 -10.27 -10.10
C LYS A 89 4.99 -9.42 -9.15
N PHE A 90 4.32 -8.39 -9.67
CA PHE A 90 3.54 -7.44 -8.90
C PHE A 90 2.14 -7.29 -9.48
N LYS A 91 1.14 -7.15 -8.59
CA LYS A 91 -0.25 -6.84 -8.96
C LYS A 91 -0.35 -5.43 -9.55
N ARG A 92 -1.44 -5.15 -10.27
CA ARG A 92 -1.67 -3.81 -10.86
C ARG A 92 -1.64 -2.69 -9.82
N GLU A 93 -2.25 -2.92 -8.66
CA GLU A 93 -2.25 -1.99 -7.52
C GLU A 93 -0.84 -1.73 -6.98
N GLU A 94 -0.02 -2.79 -6.84
CA GLU A 94 1.39 -2.68 -6.43
C GLU A 94 2.23 -1.91 -7.46
N ARG A 95 1.94 -2.07 -8.76
CA ARG A 95 2.64 -1.32 -9.82
C ARG A 95 2.33 0.18 -9.75
N GLU A 96 1.07 0.57 -9.53
CA GLU A 96 0.70 1.97 -9.35
C GLU A 96 1.27 2.55 -8.05
N ALA A 97 1.21 1.78 -6.96
CA ALA A 97 1.89 2.13 -5.71
C ALA A 97 3.40 2.32 -5.91
N GLY A 98 4.02 1.58 -6.82
CA GLY A 98 5.45 1.68 -7.14
C GLY A 98 5.84 3.02 -7.75
N LYS A 99 4.99 3.59 -8.62
CA LYS A 99 5.22 4.93 -9.18
C LYS A 99 5.18 5.99 -8.08
N ALA A 100 4.20 5.90 -7.18
CA ALA A 100 4.10 6.78 -6.03
C ALA A 100 5.28 6.61 -5.05
N ALA A 101 5.70 5.36 -4.82
CA ALA A 101 6.86 5.03 -3.98
C ALA A 101 8.16 5.64 -4.52
N GLY A 102 8.37 5.64 -5.84
CA GLY A 102 9.53 6.29 -6.44
C GLY A 102 9.61 7.79 -6.10
N ILE A 103 8.47 8.50 -6.20
CA ILE A 103 8.39 9.93 -5.86
C ILE A 103 8.64 10.14 -4.36
N MET A 104 7.96 9.37 -3.51
CA MET A 104 8.13 9.43 -2.05
C MET A 104 9.57 9.16 -1.63
N GLY A 105 10.23 8.17 -2.24
CA GLY A 105 11.62 7.87 -1.99
C GLY A 105 12.57 9.01 -2.36
N MET A 106 12.36 9.67 -3.51
CA MET A 106 13.18 10.82 -3.91
C MET A 106 13.12 11.97 -2.90
N ILE A 107 12.00 12.15 -2.19
CA ILE A 107 11.87 13.19 -1.16
C ILE A 107 12.13 12.67 0.27
N GLY A 108 12.58 11.43 0.42
CA GLY A 108 12.97 10.87 1.72
C GLY A 108 11.80 10.38 2.59
N ILE A 109 10.71 9.93 1.98
CA ILE A 109 9.55 9.34 2.68
C ILE A 109 9.60 7.83 2.54
N SER A 110 9.96 7.13 3.62
CA SER A 110 10.14 5.67 3.66
C SER A 110 8.81 4.89 3.58
N GLU A 111 7.72 5.55 3.93
CA GLU A 111 6.34 5.06 4.01
C GLU A 111 5.82 4.57 2.66
N GLY A 112 6.43 5.03 1.55
CA GLY A 112 6.11 4.55 0.20
C GLY A 112 6.30 3.04 0.01
N ALA A 113 7.05 2.37 0.89
CA ALA A 113 7.21 0.91 0.89
C ALA A 113 6.13 0.15 1.69
N ILE A 114 5.33 0.84 2.53
CA ILE A 114 4.30 0.21 3.39
C ILE A 114 3.30 -0.65 2.59
N PRO A 115 2.74 -0.20 1.45
CA PRO A 115 1.77 -1.00 0.70
C PRO A 115 2.34 -2.36 0.27
N PHE A 116 3.64 -2.42 -0.02
CA PHE A 116 4.32 -3.65 -0.42
C PHE A 116 4.64 -4.55 0.77
N ALA A 117 5.10 -3.96 1.88
CA ALA A 117 5.36 -4.69 3.11
C ALA A 117 4.07 -5.25 3.73
N ALA A 118 2.95 -4.54 3.61
CA ALA A 118 1.64 -5.03 4.04
C ALA A 118 1.15 -6.19 3.16
N ALA A 119 1.42 -6.15 1.86
CA ALA A 119 1.04 -7.21 0.92
C ALA A 119 1.89 -8.49 1.05
N ASP A 120 3.20 -8.35 1.30
CA ASP A 120 4.13 -9.48 1.37
C ASP A 120 5.28 -9.23 2.38
N PRO A 121 4.98 -9.21 3.70
CA PRO A 121 5.94 -8.78 4.71
C PRO A 121 7.16 -9.70 4.80
N ALA A 122 6.96 -11.00 4.65
CA ALA A 122 8.01 -12.01 4.77
C ALA A 122 9.11 -11.86 3.72
N ARG A 123 8.80 -11.28 2.55
CA ARG A 123 9.76 -11.10 1.46
C ARG A 123 10.25 -9.66 1.34
N VAL A 124 9.37 -8.69 1.62
CA VAL A 124 9.69 -7.26 1.47
C VAL A 124 10.53 -6.75 2.63
N ILE A 125 10.19 -7.08 3.89
CA ILE A 125 10.91 -6.54 5.06
C ILE A 125 12.40 -6.95 5.05
N PRO A 126 12.78 -8.23 4.83
CA PRO A 126 14.19 -8.61 4.75
C PRO A 126 14.92 -7.89 3.61
N ALA A 127 14.25 -7.66 2.48
CA ALA A 127 14.85 -7.04 1.31
C ALA A 127 15.11 -5.54 1.51
N ILE A 128 14.14 -4.80 2.06
CA ILE A 128 14.32 -3.36 2.34
C ILE A 128 15.36 -3.13 3.43
N VAL A 129 15.43 -4.02 4.44
CA VAL A 129 16.44 -3.99 5.49
C VAL A 129 17.83 -4.21 4.92
N ALA A 130 18.00 -5.22 4.07
CA ALA A 130 19.26 -5.48 3.39
C ALA A 130 19.69 -4.30 2.50
N GLY A 131 18.76 -3.72 1.72
CA GLY A 131 19.06 -2.52 0.95
C GLY A 131 19.43 -1.32 1.81
N GLY A 132 18.72 -1.09 2.92
CA GLY A 132 19.01 -0.04 3.89
C GLY A 132 20.41 -0.16 4.51
N ILE A 133 20.82 -1.39 4.87
CA ILE A 133 22.18 -1.71 5.32
C ILE A 133 23.20 -1.34 4.24
N VAL A 134 23.02 -1.87 3.02
CA VAL A 134 23.98 -1.66 1.93
C VAL A 134 24.09 -0.18 1.58
N GLY A 135 22.97 0.54 1.47
CA GLY A 135 22.95 1.98 1.19
C GLY A 135 23.66 2.79 2.28
N ASN A 136 23.37 2.52 3.55
CA ASN A 136 23.98 3.22 4.68
C ASN A 136 25.49 2.98 4.76
N VAL A 137 25.91 1.71 4.75
CA VAL A 137 27.33 1.33 4.79
C VAL A 137 28.07 1.95 3.60
N THR A 138 27.49 1.92 2.40
CA THR A 138 28.08 2.56 1.22
C THR A 138 28.27 4.06 1.45
N GLY A 139 27.24 4.77 1.94
CA GLY A 139 27.36 6.19 2.30
C GLY A 139 28.50 6.48 3.28
N PHE A 140 28.64 5.65 4.32
CA PHE A 140 29.72 5.78 5.30
C PHE A 140 31.12 5.52 4.70
N MET A 141 31.24 4.55 3.79
CA MET A 141 32.49 4.23 3.10
C MET A 141 32.92 5.34 2.12
N PHE A 142 31.95 6.01 1.49
CA PHE A 142 32.22 7.17 0.65
C PHE A 142 32.36 8.49 1.43
N HIS A 143 32.38 8.43 2.76
CA HIS A 143 32.51 9.60 3.64
C HIS A 143 31.46 10.69 3.34
N VAL A 144 30.23 10.26 3.04
CA VAL A 144 29.12 11.16 2.72
C VAL A 144 28.68 11.93 3.96
N ILE A 145 28.48 13.23 3.80
CA ILE A 145 28.10 14.14 4.89
C ILE A 145 26.80 14.83 4.49
N ASN A 146 25.81 14.82 5.38
CA ASN A 146 24.53 15.49 5.14
C ASN A 146 24.28 16.52 6.24
N HIS A 147 24.17 17.79 5.85
CA HIS A 147 23.97 18.91 6.78
C HIS A 147 22.50 19.17 7.11
N ALA A 148 21.56 18.44 6.49
CA ALA A 148 20.14 18.53 6.81
C ALA A 148 19.66 17.33 7.64
N PRO A 149 18.75 17.54 8.61
CA PRO A 149 18.12 16.47 9.38
C PRO A 149 17.02 15.75 8.55
N TRP A 150 17.29 15.48 7.27
CA TRP A 150 16.36 14.87 6.33
C TRP A 150 17.06 13.93 5.33
N GLY A 151 16.32 13.01 4.70
CA GLY A 151 16.86 12.02 3.75
C GLY A 151 16.37 12.19 2.30
N GLY A 152 16.67 11.23 1.43
CA GLY A 152 16.25 11.29 0.02
C GLY A 152 17.13 12.19 -0.85
N TRP A 153 16.74 12.38 -2.10
CA TRP A 153 17.48 13.21 -3.06
C TRP A 153 17.19 14.70 -2.92
N ILE A 154 16.12 15.06 -2.20
CA ILE A 154 15.81 16.46 -1.87
C ILE A 154 16.94 17.16 -1.10
N VAL A 155 17.75 16.41 -0.33
CA VAL A 155 18.88 16.95 0.43
C VAL A 155 20.19 17.02 -0.35
N LEU A 156 20.25 16.55 -1.60
CA LEU A 156 21.48 16.59 -2.42
C LEU A 156 22.16 17.98 -2.50
N PRO A 157 21.44 19.13 -2.51
CA PRO A 157 22.10 20.43 -2.52
C PRO A 157 23.00 20.68 -1.31
N VAL A 158 22.66 20.10 -0.16
CA VAL A 158 23.33 20.29 1.14
C VAL A 158 24.15 19.08 1.59
N VAL A 159 24.40 18.13 0.69
CA VAL A 159 25.22 16.95 0.94
C VAL A 159 26.63 17.15 0.38
N ASP A 160 27.65 16.89 1.19
CA ASP A 160 29.03 16.71 0.70
C ASP A 160 29.27 15.24 0.34
N GLY A 161 30.05 15.02 -0.72
CA GLY A 161 30.19 13.67 -1.28
C GLY A 161 28.95 13.21 -2.07
N LYS A 162 28.32 14.13 -2.81
CA LYS A 162 27.08 13.91 -3.60
C LYS A 162 27.11 12.64 -4.45
N LEU A 163 28.25 12.37 -5.11
CA LEU A 163 28.42 11.14 -5.90
C LEU A 163 28.30 9.88 -5.03
N GLY A 164 28.94 9.87 -3.85
CA GLY A 164 28.81 8.79 -2.88
C GLY A 164 27.38 8.63 -2.38
N TYR A 165 26.66 9.73 -2.16
CA TYR A 165 25.24 9.69 -1.76
C TYR A 165 24.37 9.05 -2.84
N ILE A 166 24.56 9.46 -4.09
CA ILE A 166 23.83 8.90 -5.24
C ILE A 166 24.19 7.42 -5.43
N ILE A 167 25.46 7.07 -5.41
CA ILE A 167 25.92 5.68 -5.54
C ILE A 167 25.34 4.83 -4.41
N GLY A 168 25.44 5.26 -3.16
CA GLY A 168 24.87 4.54 -2.01
C GLY A 168 23.36 4.36 -2.14
N THR A 169 22.64 5.38 -2.59
CA THR A 169 21.19 5.28 -2.83
C THR A 169 20.87 4.27 -3.93
N LEU A 170 21.59 4.32 -5.05
CA LEU A 170 21.38 3.41 -6.17
C LEU A 170 21.72 1.97 -5.79
N VAL A 171 22.87 1.73 -5.14
CA VAL A 171 23.30 0.38 -4.73
C VAL A 171 22.34 -0.18 -3.68
N GLY A 172 21.90 0.62 -2.71
CA GLY A 172 20.90 0.22 -1.72
C GLY A 172 19.55 -0.12 -2.38
N ALA A 173 19.03 0.76 -3.23
CA ALA A 173 17.76 0.55 -3.91
C ALA A 173 17.80 -0.66 -4.87
N MET A 174 18.90 -0.84 -5.60
CA MET A 174 19.13 -2.02 -6.44
C MET A 174 19.22 -3.30 -5.62
N THR A 175 19.82 -3.26 -4.43
CA THR A 175 19.88 -4.42 -3.51
C THR A 175 18.48 -4.81 -3.06
N THR A 176 17.67 -3.85 -2.60
CA THR A 176 16.25 -4.08 -2.28
C THR A 176 15.52 -4.69 -3.47
N ALA A 177 15.66 -4.09 -4.66
CA ALA A 177 14.96 -4.56 -5.85
C ALA A 177 15.38 -5.99 -6.23
N ALA A 178 16.67 -6.28 -6.26
CA ALA A 178 17.19 -7.60 -6.57
C ALA A 178 16.68 -8.66 -5.59
N ILE A 179 16.74 -8.39 -4.28
CA ILE A 179 16.28 -9.35 -3.27
C ILE A 179 14.77 -9.59 -3.38
N VAL A 180 13.95 -8.53 -3.50
CA VAL A 180 12.49 -8.69 -3.67
C VAL A 180 12.17 -9.47 -4.94
N ILE A 181 12.82 -9.13 -6.06
CA ILE A 181 12.62 -9.82 -7.34
C ILE A 181 13.00 -11.30 -7.21
N LEU A 182 14.10 -11.63 -6.54
CA LEU A 182 14.52 -13.02 -6.33
C LEU A 182 13.55 -13.79 -5.44
N LEU A 183 13.06 -13.16 -4.36
CA LEU A 183 12.18 -13.81 -3.39
C LEU A 183 10.71 -13.92 -3.85
N LYS A 184 10.18 -12.93 -4.58
CA LYS A 184 8.78 -12.94 -5.04
C LYS A 184 8.60 -13.92 -6.21
N LYS A 185 7.55 -14.73 -6.11
CA LYS A 185 7.09 -15.58 -7.22
C LYS A 185 6.39 -14.71 -8.28
N THR A 186 6.38 -15.20 -9.52
CA THR A 186 5.56 -14.58 -10.57
C THR A 186 4.10 -14.61 -10.14
N VAL A 187 3.43 -13.47 -10.24
CA VAL A 187 2.00 -13.41 -10.02
C VAL A 187 1.38 -13.97 -11.29
N ASN A 188 0.95 -15.23 -11.25
CA ASN A 188 -0.02 -15.70 -12.22
C ASN A 188 -1.29 -14.90 -11.93
N GLU A 189 -1.66 -13.99 -12.82
CA GLU A 189 -2.96 -13.30 -12.76
C GLU A 189 -4.13 -14.32 -12.79
N ASP A 190 -3.82 -15.59 -13.09
CA ASP A 190 -4.72 -16.75 -13.05
C ASP A 190 -4.79 -17.49 -11.69
N GLU A 191 -3.89 -17.26 -10.74
CA GLU A 191 -3.90 -17.99 -9.44
C GLU A 191 -4.76 -17.34 -8.35
N HIS A 192 -5.40 -16.21 -8.64
CA HIS A 192 -6.62 -15.80 -7.93
C HIS A 192 -7.90 -16.17 -8.69
N SER A 193 -7.77 -16.81 -9.85
CA SER A 193 -8.88 -17.31 -10.67
C SER A 193 -9.10 -18.82 -10.52
N SER A 194 -8.17 -19.58 -9.91
CA SER A 194 -8.28 -21.04 -9.82
C SER A 194 -9.19 -21.60 -8.71
N ASN A 195 -9.97 -20.75 -8.03
CA ASN A 195 -11.18 -21.17 -7.30
C ASN A 195 -12.28 -20.09 -7.20
N VAL A 196 -12.23 -19.07 -8.05
CA VAL A 196 -13.35 -18.16 -8.26
C VAL A 196 -13.99 -18.56 -9.57
N LEU A 197 -14.95 -19.48 -9.50
CA LEU A 197 -16.03 -19.55 -10.49
C LEU A 197 -16.38 -18.10 -10.89
N HIS A 198 -16.40 -17.77 -12.18
CA HIS A 198 -16.79 -16.44 -12.65
C HIS A 198 -18.21 -16.13 -12.14
N PHE A 199 -18.30 -15.39 -11.03
CA PHE A 199 -19.53 -14.86 -10.48
C PHE A 199 -19.72 -13.48 -11.12
N GLY A 200 -20.35 -13.47 -12.30
CA GLY A 200 -20.66 -12.23 -13.02
C GLY A 200 -22.11 -11.85 -12.81
N ALA A 201 -22.36 -10.55 -12.63
CA ALA A 201 -23.67 -10.00 -12.90
C ALA A 201 -24.10 -10.36 -14.34
N VAL A 202 -25.38 -10.66 -14.54
CA VAL A 202 -25.90 -10.90 -15.88
C VAL A 202 -25.87 -9.60 -16.68
N GLU A 203 -25.35 -9.65 -17.92
CA GLU A 203 -25.30 -8.50 -18.81
C GLU A 203 -26.55 -8.40 -19.70
N GLY A 204 -27.18 -9.55 -19.99
CA GLY A 204 -28.42 -9.65 -20.77
C GLY A 204 -29.57 -8.83 -20.18
N GLU A 205 -30.46 -8.35 -21.05
CA GLU A 205 -31.66 -7.60 -20.65
C GLU A 205 -32.76 -8.54 -20.18
N GLY A 206 -33.24 -8.35 -18.96
CA GLY A 206 -34.39 -9.07 -18.42
C GLY A 206 -34.08 -10.53 -18.07
N GLU A 207 -32.82 -10.84 -17.78
CA GLU A 207 -32.38 -12.18 -17.38
C GLU A 207 -32.10 -12.30 -15.87
N ALA A 208 -32.00 -11.17 -15.18
CA ALA A 208 -31.73 -11.11 -13.75
C ALA A 208 -33.02 -11.22 -12.93
N GLU A 209 -32.96 -12.01 -11.86
CA GLU A 209 -34.03 -12.14 -10.86
C GLU A 209 -33.97 -11.02 -9.82
N VAL A 210 -32.77 -10.51 -9.55
CA VAL A 210 -32.51 -9.42 -8.59
C VAL A 210 -31.63 -8.38 -9.23
N LEU A 211 -31.90 -7.12 -8.93
CA LEU A 211 -31.09 -5.99 -9.39
C LEU A 211 -30.34 -5.38 -8.21
N ALA A 212 -29.20 -4.74 -8.48
CA ALA A 212 -28.54 -3.89 -7.49
C ALA A 212 -27.91 -2.67 -8.13
N VAL A 213 -27.95 -1.53 -7.44
CA VAL A 213 -27.23 -0.31 -7.79
C VAL A 213 -26.25 -0.02 -6.66
N THR A 214 -24.97 0.17 -7.01
CA THR A 214 -23.93 0.49 -6.03
C THR A 214 -23.36 1.89 -6.28
N SER A 215 -23.18 2.70 -5.24
CA SER A 215 -22.65 4.07 -5.37
C SER A 215 -21.93 4.56 -4.11
N CYS A 216 -20.74 5.14 -4.23
CA CYS A 216 -19.91 5.63 -3.11
C CYS A 216 -19.19 6.92 -3.52
N PRO A 217 -18.93 7.90 -2.64
CA PRO A 217 -18.40 9.22 -3.01
C PRO A 217 -17.13 9.19 -3.86
N SER A 218 -16.18 8.33 -3.51
CA SER A 218 -14.92 8.17 -4.26
C SER A 218 -15.06 7.29 -5.49
N GLY A 219 -16.07 6.42 -5.54
CA GLY A 219 -16.38 5.57 -6.70
C GLY A 219 -15.26 4.61 -7.14
N VAL A 220 -14.23 4.35 -6.32
CA VAL A 220 -13.08 3.48 -6.66
C VAL A 220 -13.09 2.14 -5.92
N ALA A 221 -13.37 2.11 -4.62
CA ALA A 221 -13.23 0.89 -3.80
C ALA A 221 -14.59 0.31 -3.37
N HIS A 222 -15.34 1.02 -2.53
CA HIS A 222 -16.56 0.46 -1.92
C HIS A 222 -17.66 0.15 -2.95
N THR A 223 -17.80 0.94 -4.02
CA THR A 223 -18.74 0.65 -5.12
C THR A 223 -18.51 -0.75 -5.69
N PHE A 224 -17.26 -1.06 -6.06
CA PHE A 224 -16.92 -2.34 -6.69
C PHE A 224 -16.89 -3.49 -5.68
N LEU A 225 -16.46 -3.25 -4.44
CA LEU A 225 -16.48 -4.26 -3.39
C LEU A 225 -17.91 -4.65 -2.99
N ALA A 226 -18.81 -3.68 -2.88
CA ALA A 226 -20.23 -3.95 -2.63
C ALA A 226 -20.84 -4.76 -3.78
N ALA A 227 -20.57 -4.37 -5.04
CA ALA A 227 -21.03 -5.09 -6.22
C ALA A 227 -20.55 -6.55 -6.22
N LYS A 228 -19.24 -6.77 -6.00
CA LYS A 228 -18.65 -8.11 -5.95
C LYS A 228 -19.18 -8.95 -4.79
N SER A 229 -19.47 -8.33 -3.66
CA SER A 229 -20.06 -9.02 -2.51
C SER A 229 -21.47 -9.52 -2.81
N LEU A 230 -22.28 -8.70 -3.49
CA LEU A 230 -23.62 -9.08 -3.95
C LEU A 230 -23.57 -10.16 -5.04
N GLU A 231 -22.70 -10.04 -6.04
CA GLU A 231 -22.52 -11.06 -7.09
C GLU A 231 -22.11 -12.41 -6.51
N LYS A 232 -21.12 -12.42 -5.60
CA LYS A 232 -20.66 -13.64 -4.94
C LYS A 232 -21.77 -14.29 -4.10
N ALA A 233 -22.53 -13.50 -3.36
CA ALA A 233 -23.62 -14.01 -2.54
C ALA A 233 -24.80 -14.51 -3.38
N ALA A 234 -25.13 -13.85 -4.49
CA ALA A 234 -26.19 -14.27 -5.40
C ALA A 234 -25.85 -15.62 -6.02
N GLN A 235 -24.60 -15.79 -6.43
CA GLN A 235 -24.15 -17.02 -7.06
C GLN A 235 -24.11 -18.20 -6.06
N ALA A 236 -23.69 -17.95 -4.81
CA ALA A 236 -23.78 -18.94 -3.73
C ALA A 236 -25.23 -19.36 -3.41
N LEU A 237 -26.22 -18.52 -3.75
CA LEU A 237 -27.64 -18.79 -3.59
C LEU A 237 -28.32 -19.27 -4.88
N GLY A 238 -27.58 -19.38 -6.00
CA GLY A 238 -28.14 -19.72 -7.31
C GLY A 238 -29.07 -18.66 -7.89
N VAL A 239 -28.98 -17.41 -7.44
CA VAL A 239 -29.81 -16.28 -7.89
C VAL A 239 -29.11 -15.53 -9.01
N LYS A 240 -29.80 -15.26 -10.11
CA LYS A 240 -29.29 -14.38 -11.17
C LYS A 240 -29.41 -12.91 -10.74
N ILE A 241 -28.28 -12.23 -10.60
CA ILE A 241 -28.23 -10.80 -10.24
C ILE A 241 -27.68 -9.96 -11.38
N LYS A 242 -28.17 -8.74 -11.55
CA LYS A 242 -27.54 -7.69 -12.38
C LYS A 242 -27.19 -6.49 -11.51
N VAL A 243 -25.95 -6.04 -11.58
CA VAL A 243 -25.42 -4.98 -10.72
C VAL A 243 -24.95 -3.80 -11.55
N GLU A 244 -25.59 -2.64 -11.37
CA GLU A 244 -25.17 -1.35 -11.93
C GLU A 244 -24.19 -0.69 -10.94
N THR A 245 -22.97 -0.43 -11.39
CA THR A 245 -21.99 0.33 -10.57
C THR A 245 -21.97 1.78 -11.02
N GLN A 246 -22.21 2.71 -10.10
CA GLN A 246 -22.08 4.14 -10.32
C GLN A 246 -20.82 4.64 -9.59
N GLY A 247 -19.70 4.73 -10.30
CA GLY A 247 -18.39 5.08 -9.74
C GLY A 247 -17.75 6.30 -10.40
N ALA A 248 -16.49 6.56 -10.07
CA ALA A 248 -15.71 7.66 -10.65
C ALA A 248 -15.52 7.51 -12.16
N ASN A 249 -15.54 6.26 -12.65
CA ASN A 249 -15.43 5.91 -14.06
C ASN A 249 -16.78 5.93 -14.81
N GLY A 250 -17.85 6.45 -14.18
CA GLY A 250 -19.20 6.46 -14.75
C GLY A 250 -20.05 5.26 -14.35
N ILE A 251 -21.12 5.01 -15.13
CA ILE A 251 -22.08 3.94 -14.90
C ILE A 251 -21.67 2.72 -15.75
N ASN A 252 -21.50 1.56 -15.11
CA ASN A 252 -21.29 0.28 -15.80
C ASN A 252 -22.46 -0.68 -15.59
N ASN A 253 -22.68 -1.56 -16.57
CA ASN A 253 -23.77 -2.55 -16.59
C ASN A 253 -25.13 -1.94 -16.22
N ARG A 254 -25.49 -0.87 -16.95
CA ARG A 254 -26.68 -0.06 -16.67
C ARG A 254 -27.94 -0.92 -16.74
N ILE A 255 -28.78 -0.79 -15.73
CA ILE A 255 -30.06 -1.49 -15.62
C ILE A 255 -31.09 -0.82 -16.54
N THR A 256 -31.76 -1.64 -17.34
CA THR A 256 -32.77 -1.21 -18.32
C THR A 256 -34.19 -1.35 -17.78
N ALA A 257 -35.18 -0.77 -18.47
CA ALA A 257 -36.58 -0.92 -18.10
C ALA A 257 -37.05 -2.39 -18.12
N LYS A 258 -36.54 -3.20 -19.06
CA LYS A 258 -36.86 -4.64 -19.14
C LYS A 258 -36.29 -5.44 -17.98
N ASP A 259 -35.12 -5.03 -17.47
CA ASP A 259 -34.54 -5.62 -16.26
C ASP A 259 -35.46 -5.35 -15.06
N VAL A 260 -35.93 -4.10 -14.92
CA VAL A 260 -36.83 -3.68 -13.84
C VAL A 260 -38.17 -4.40 -13.89
N GLU A 261 -38.72 -4.63 -15.08
CA GLU A 261 -40.01 -5.32 -15.27
C GLU A 261 -39.98 -6.79 -14.81
N LYS A 262 -38.85 -7.48 -15.01
CA LYS A 262 -38.73 -8.93 -14.75
C LYS A 262 -38.10 -9.26 -13.40
N ALA A 263 -37.38 -8.32 -12.80
CA ALA A 263 -36.75 -8.55 -11.51
C ALA A 263 -37.75 -8.49 -10.36
N ARG A 264 -37.44 -9.21 -9.28
CA ARG A 264 -38.28 -9.30 -8.08
C ARG A 264 -38.16 -8.06 -7.20
N PHE A 265 -36.95 -7.53 -7.06
CA PHE A 265 -36.62 -6.33 -6.30
C PHE A 265 -35.26 -5.79 -6.74
N VAL A 266 -34.96 -4.55 -6.33
CA VAL A 266 -33.67 -3.90 -6.51
C VAL A 266 -33.05 -3.53 -5.16
N ILE A 267 -31.74 -3.75 -5.02
CA ILE A 267 -30.95 -3.32 -3.87
C ILE A 267 -30.25 -2.01 -4.20
N PHE A 268 -30.56 -0.95 -3.49
CA PHE A 268 -29.80 0.30 -3.53
C PHE A 268 -28.75 0.24 -2.43
N ALA A 269 -27.50 -0.02 -2.81
CA ALA A 269 -26.36 -0.08 -1.92
C ALA A 269 -25.51 1.18 -2.11
N HIS A 270 -25.82 2.26 -1.39
CA HIS A 270 -25.24 3.56 -1.69
C HIS A 270 -24.88 4.39 -0.45
N ASP A 271 -23.83 5.20 -0.61
CA ASP A 271 -23.39 6.22 0.34
C ASP A 271 -23.53 7.64 -0.25
N VAL A 272 -23.94 7.74 -1.51
CA VAL A 272 -24.27 8.97 -2.25
C VAL A 272 -25.46 8.72 -3.14
N ALA A 273 -26.20 9.78 -3.44
CA ALA A 273 -27.41 9.71 -4.25
C ALA A 273 -27.19 8.92 -5.56
N ILE A 274 -28.07 7.95 -5.79
CA ILE A 274 -28.15 7.18 -7.02
C ILE A 274 -28.64 8.09 -8.15
N LYS A 275 -28.01 7.98 -9.31
CA LYS A 275 -28.43 8.68 -10.53
C LYS A 275 -29.63 7.99 -11.17
N ASP A 276 -30.59 8.79 -11.59
CA ASP A 276 -31.82 8.38 -12.26
C ASP A 276 -32.62 7.30 -11.47
N PRO A 277 -32.93 7.54 -10.17
CA PRO A 277 -33.63 6.57 -9.33
C PRO A 277 -35.08 6.34 -9.76
N GLU A 278 -35.69 7.28 -10.48
CA GLU A 278 -37.06 7.21 -10.98
C GLU A 278 -37.32 6.00 -11.91
N ARG A 279 -36.25 5.42 -12.49
CA ARG A 279 -36.32 4.16 -13.27
C ARG A 279 -36.86 2.98 -12.46
N PHE A 280 -36.79 3.06 -11.14
CA PHE A 280 -37.13 1.96 -10.22
C PHE A 280 -38.47 2.16 -9.49
N ASN A 281 -39.31 3.12 -9.92
CA ASN A 281 -40.56 3.45 -9.23
C ASN A 281 -41.57 2.28 -9.13
N ASN A 282 -41.50 1.30 -10.03
CA ASN A 282 -42.46 0.20 -10.11
C ASN A 282 -41.89 -1.15 -9.61
N ILE A 283 -40.75 -1.13 -8.92
CA ILE A 283 -40.12 -2.32 -8.34
C ILE A 283 -39.86 -2.09 -6.85
N LYS A 284 -39.88 -3.17 -6.04
CA LYS A 284 -39.53 -3.08 -4.63
C LYS A 284 -38.07 -2.70 -4.45
N ILE A 285 -37.78 -1.73 -3.59
CA ILE A 285 -36.44 -1.22 -3.32
C ILE A 285 -36.02 -1.61 -1.91
N ILE A 286 -34.83 -2.21 -1.78
CA ILE A 286 -34.12 -2.40 -0.51
C ILE A 286 -32.99 -1.38 -0.47
N ASP A 287 -33.10 -0.36 0.38
CA ASP A 287 -32.12 0.73 0.48
C ASP A 287 -31.19 0.51 1.69
N VAL A 288 -29.88 0.44 1.43
CA VAL A 288 -28.83 0.16 2.41
C VAL A 288 -27.53 0.91 2.08
N CYS A 289 -26.65 1.02 3.07
CA CYS A 289 -25.29 1.53 2.89
C CYS A 289 -24.41 0.54 2.10
N THR A 290 -23.38 1.01 1.39
CA THR A 290 -22.45 0.11 0.67
C THR A 290 -21.77 -0.88 1.62
N LYS A 291 -21.51 -0.44 2.85
CA LYS A 291 -20.94 -1.28 3.92
C LYS A 291 -21.84 -2.46 4.27
N ASP A 292 -23.15 -2.25 4.35
CA ASP A 292 -24.10 -3.32 4.66
C ASP A 292 -24.21 -4.32 3.50
N ALA A 293 -24.13 -3.84 2.26
CA ALA A 293 -24.03 -4.71 1.09
C ALA A 293 -22.75 -5.55 1.09
N MET A 294 -21.63 -5.03 1.59
CA MET A 294 -20.38 -5.78 1.72
C MET A 294 -20.44 -6.86 2.81
N LEU A 295 -21.08 -6.57 3.95
CA LEU A 295 -21.07 -7.46 5.12
C LEU A 295 -22.24 -8.45 5.12
N SER A 296 -23.39 -8.06 4.57
CA SER A 296 -24.68 -8.75 4.72
C SER A 296 -25.32 -9.12 3.38
N ALA A 297 -24.55 -9.19 2.29
CA ALA A 297 -25.03 -9.48 0.93
C ALA A 297 -26.02 -10.66 0.84
N ALA A 298 -25.68 -11.79 1.48
CA ALA A 298 -26.52 -12.99 1.46
C ALA A 298 -27.87 -12.79 2.17
N ALA A 299 -27.91 -11.97 3.23
CA ALA A 299 -29.16 -11.65 3.91
C ALA A 299 -30.06 -10.75 3.04
N LEU A 300 -29.46 -9.76 2.37
CA LEU A 300 -30.18 -8.88 1.45
C LEU A 300 -30.82 -9.65 0.29
N LEU A 301 -30.10 -10.64 -0.26
CA LEU A 301 -30.61 -11.47 -1.35
C LEU A 301 -31.68 -12.48 -0.93
N LYS A 302 -31.66 -12.92 0.32
CA LYS A 302 -32.71 -13.78 0.92
C LYS A 302 -33.92 -13.00 1.39
N SER A 303 -33.82 -11.67 1.47
CA SER A 303 -34.92 -10.83 1.94
C SER A 303 -36.14 -11.05 1.04
N LYS A 304 -37.25 -11.48 1.65
CA LYS A 304 -38.55 -11.51 1.00
C LYS A 304 -39.13 -10.10 1.10
N ALA A 305 -38.63 -9.17 0.29
CA ALA A 305 -39.27 -7.88 0.11
C ALA A 305 -40.67 -8.06 -0.48
#